data_AF-A0A350XLC9-F1
#
_entry.id   AF-A0A350XLC9-F1
#
_cell.length_a   1.000
_cell.length_b   1.000
_cell.length_c   1.000
_cell.angle_alpha   90.00
_cell.angle_beta   90.00
_cell.angle_gamma   90.00
#
_symmetry.space_group_name_H-M   'P 1'
#
loop_
_entity.id
_entity.type
_entity.pdbx_description
1 polymer ?
#
loop_
_entity_poly.entity_id
_entity_poly.type
_entity_poly.pdbx_seq_one_letter_code
_entity_poly.pdbx_strand_id
1 'polypeptide(L)'
;MLLITVHPEHVAPAALLSVDDIITVGQFPEEKIEEFCNSIDEFPPNMTPQNLEPGEALAWFKSTKQDPFKFRITPGKMERRRHIRKYAEGQLGEDKSFYFRGPDCKLNLRAQNLILFTQIAEGVDDETWLFHLQQHDYSRWFRDAIKDEGLADEAEQIEKRAYLSAGESRDLIKEAIERRYTLPA
;
A
#
# COMPACT_ATOMS: atom_id res chain seq x y z
N MET A 1 8.64 -24.16 -7.35
CA MET A 1 9.36 -23.50 -6.23
C MET A 1 9.44 -22.02 -6.55
N LEU A 2 9.36 -21.12 -5.58
CA LEU A 2 9.48 -19.67 -5.82
C LEU A 2 10.64 -19.11 -4.98
N LEU A 3 11.58 -18.45 -5.64
CA LEU A 3 12.70 -17.75 -5.01
C LEU A 3 12.58 -16.25 -5.33
N ILE A 4 12.84 -15.41 -4.34
CA ILE A 4 12.82 -13.95 -4.50
C ILE A 4 14.15 -13.44 -3.98
N THR A 5 14.94 -12.82 -4.85
CA THR A 5 16.26 -12.25 -4.51
C THR A 5 16.54 -11.04 -5.40
N VAL A 6 17.36 -10.13 -4.89
CA VAL A 6 17.95 -9.01 -5.65
C VAL A 6 19.41 -9.31 -6.09
N HIS A 7 19.98 -10.39 -5.54
CA HIS A 7 21.35 -10.86 -5.73
C HIS A 7 21.33 -12.38 -5.99
N PRO A 8 21.18 -12.85 -7.24
CA PRO A 8 21.21 -14.28 -7.57
C PRO A 8 22.53 -14.95 -7.14
N GLU A 9 23.65 -14.24 -7.17
CA GLU A 9 24.99 -14.69 -6.81
C GLU A 9 25.14 -15.12 -5.33
N HIS A 10 24.20 -14.71 -4.47
CA HIS A 10 24.15 -15.13 -3.06
C HIS A 10 23.29 -16.37 -2.81
N VAL A 11 22.61 -16.88 -3.84
CA VAL A 11 21.80 -18.09 -3.76
C VAL A 11 22.67 -19.29 -4.13
N ALA A 12 22.53 -20.40 -3.40
CA ALA A 12 23.29 -21.60 -3.70
C ALA A 12 23.05 -22.06 -5.16
N PRO A 13 24.09 -22.34 -5.97
CA PRO A 13 23.93 -22.73 -7.38
C PRO A 13 22.99 -23.91 -7.59
N ALA A 14 23.01 -24.89 -6.67
CA ALA A 14 22.09 -26.04 -6.70
C ALA A 14 20.60 -25.65 -6.65
N ALA A 15 20.26 -24.55 -5.96
CA ALA A 15 18.89 -24.04 -5.95
C ALA A 15 18.56 -23.29 -7.25
N LEU A 16 19.51 -22.51 -7.78
CA LEU A 16 19.34 -21.79 -9.04
C LEU A 16 19.19 -22.72 -10.25
N LEU A 17 19.91 -23.84 -10.27
CA LEU A 17 19.80 -24.88 -11.32
C LEU A 17 18.40 -25.49 -11.42
N SER A 18 17.60 -25.43 -10.35
CA SER A 18 16.22 -25.92 -10.34
C SER A 18 15.18 -24.88 -10.76
N VAL A 19 15.60 -23.68 -11.17
CA VAL A 19 14.73 -22.61 -11.66
C VAL A 19 14.65 -22.68 -13.18
N ASP A 20 13.43 -22.86 -13.69
CA ASP A 20 13.14 -22.89 -15.14
C ASP A 20 12.72 -21.51 -15.69
N ASP A 21 12.07 -20.72 -14.85
CA ASP A 21 11.44 -19.45 -15.23
C ASP A 21 12.03 -18.30 -14.40
N ILE A 22 12.56 -17.29 -15.08
CA ILE A 22 13.12 -16.10 -14.47
C ILE A 22 12.19 -14.92 -14.78
N ILE A 23 11.83 -14.16 -13.75
CA ILE A 23 11.07 -12.91 -13.88
C ILE A 23 11.87 -11.80 -13.20
N THR A 24 12.21 -10.74 -13.94
CA THR A 24 12.93 -9.58 -13.43
C THR A 24 12.05 -8.32 -13.50
N VAL A 25 12.27 -7.43 -12.52
CA VAL A 25 11.56 -6.15 -12.37
C VAL A 25 12.56 -5.06 -12.06
N GLY A 26 12.27 -3.83 -12.45
CA GLY A 26 13.13 -2.67 -12.20
C GLY A 26 14.05 -2.33 -13.38
N GLN A 27 15.19 -1.71 -13.07
CA GLN A 27 16.15 -1.24 -14.08
C GLN A 27 17.11 -2.35 -14.48
N PHE A 28 17.57 -2.31 -15.74
CA PHE A 28 18.55 -3.25 -16.31
C PHE A 28 18.19 -4.73 -16.08
N PRO A 29 16.98 -5.18 -16.47
CA PRO A 29 16.54 -6.56 -16.29
C PRO A 29 17.44 -7.58 -17.01
N GLU A 30 18.11 -7.17 -18.09
CA GLU A 30 19.10 -7.96 -18.81
C GLU A 30 20.30 -8.34 -17.94
N GLU A 31 20.85 -7.37 -17.19
CA GLU A 31 22.00 -7.60 -16.30
C GLU A 31 21.65 -8.64 -15.22
N LYS A 32 20.41 -8.60 -14.71
CA LYS A 32 19.95 -9.56 -13.69
C LYS A 32 19.84 -10.99 -14.22
N ILE A 33 19.45 -11.15 -15.49
CA ILE A 33 19.42 -12.47 -16.15
C ILE A 33 20.86 -12.92 -16.43
N GLU A 34 21.77 -12.03 -16.84
CA GLU A 34 23.18 -12.34 -17.02
C GLU A 34 23.85 -12.79 -15.72
N GLU A 35 23.64 -12.07 -14.61
CA GLU A 35 24.13 -12.44 -13.28
C GLU A 35 23.62 -13.81 -12.83
N PHE A 36 22.34 -14.12 -13.09
CA PHE A 36 21.76 -15.43 -12.82
C PHE A 36 22.46 -16.53 -13.63
N CYS A 37 22.61 -16.34 -14.95
CA CYS A 37 23.27 -17.32 -15.81
C CYS A 37 24.74 -17.53 -15.43
N ASN A 38 25.47 -16.47 -15.10
CA ASN A 38 26.84 -16.54 -14.60
C ASN A 38 26.94 -17.33 -13.29
N SER A 39 25.92 -17.26 -12.43
CA SER A 39 25.89 -17.99 -11.14
C SER A 39 25.71 -19.51 -11.28
N ILE A 40 25.31 -19.98 -12.47
CA ILE A 40 25.13 -21.41 -12.79
C ILE A 40 25.99 -21.86 -13.98
N ASP A 41 26.98 -21.04 -14.38
CA ASP A 41 27.87 -21.29 -15.52
C ASP A 41 27.12 -21.57 -16.86
N GLU A 42 26.00 -20.89 -17.08
CA GLU A 42 25.23 -20.95 -18.34
C GLU A 42 25.40 -19.67 -19.17
N PHE A 43 25.18 -19.79 -20.49
CA PHE A 43 25.21 -18.64 -21.38
C PHE A 43 23.89 -17.86 -21.33
N PRO A 44 23.93 -16.54 -21.09
CA PRO A 44 22.73 -15.72 -21.12
C PRO A 44 22.16 -15.60 -22.54
N PRO A 45 20.84 -15.39 -22.69
CA PRO A 45 20.26 -15.08 -23.98
C PRO A 45 20.78 -13.72 -24.48
N ASN A 46 20.91 -13.56 -25.80
CA ASN A 46 21.34 -12.30 -26.38
C ASN A 46 20.21 -11.26 -26.24
N MET A 47 20.40 -10.26 -25.39
CA MET A 47 19.40 -9.23 -25.11
C MET A 47 19.95 -7.85 -25.46
N THR A 48 19.11 -7.01 -26.02
CA THR A 48 19.38 -5.57 -26.05
C THR A 48 18.95 -4.93 -24.73
N PRO A 49 19.61 -3.86 -24.28
CA PRO A 49 19.21 -3.17 -23.05
C PRO A 49 17.73 -2.79 -23.07
N GLN A 50 17.00 -3.15 -22.01
CA GLN A 50 15.55 -2.94 -21.96
C GLN A 50 15.18 -2.02 -20.80
N ASN A 51 14.53 -0.90 -21.12
CA ASN A 51 13.87 -0.10 -20.08
C ASN A 51 12.49 -0.68 -19.77
N LEU A 52 12.21 -0.97 -18.50
CA LEU A 52 10.89 -1.40 -18.03
C LEU A 52 10.15 -0.19 -17.46
N GLU A 53 8.93 0.05 -17.93
CA GLU A 53 8.07 1.07 -17.34
C GLU A 53 7.49 0.57 -15.99
N PRO A 54 7.04 1.48 -15.11
CA PRO A 54 6.34 1.09 -13.88
C PRO A 54 5.17 0.14 -14.17
N GLY A 55 5.21 -1.05 -13.56
CA GLY A 55 4.20 -2.10 -13.77
C GLY A 55 4.55 -3.07 -14.90
N GLU A 56 5.73 -2.99 -15.49
CA GLU A 56 6.26 -3.97 -16.44
C GLU A 56 7.30 -4.88 -15.78
N ALA A 57 7.42 -6.08 -16.32
CA ALA A 57 8.40 -7.08 -15.94
C ALA A 57 8.94 -7.78 -17.21
N LEU A 58 10.14 -8.33 -17.10
CA LEU A 58 10.73 -9.17 -18.14
C LEU A 58 10.66 -10.62 -17.69
N ALA A 59 10.15 -11.50 -18.56
CA ALA A 59 10.14 -12.94 -18.32
C ALA A 59 11.09 -13.64 -19.29
N TRP A 60 11.83 -14.63 -18.79
CA TRP A 60 12.63 -15.55 -19.59
C TRP A 60 12.43 -16.99 -19.10
N PHE A 61 12.08 -17.88 -20.01
CA PHE A 61 11.83 -19.29 -19.71
C PHE A 61 12.92 -20.15 -20.37
N LYS A 62 13.82 -20.71 -19.55
CA LYS A 62 14.99 -21.48 -20.00
C LYS A 62 14.63 -22.67 -20.88
N SER A 63 13.53 -23.33 -20.53
CA SER A 63 13.04 -24.53 -21.22
C SER A 63 12.50 -24.23 -22.62
N THR A 64 12.22 -22.97 -22.93
CA THR A 64 11.67 -22.54 -24.21
C THR A 64 12.77 -21.94 -25.10
N LYS A 65 12.64 -22.11 -26.42
CA LYS A 65 13.48 -21.37 -27.39
C LYS A 65 13.03 -19.92 -27.60
N GLN A 66 12.24 -19.39 -26.67
CA GLN A 66 11.67 -18.06 -26.79
C GLN A 66 12.64 -17.03 -26.20
N ASP A 67 12.81 -15.93 -26.91
CA ASP A 67 13.56 -14.80 -26.40
C ASP A 67 12.85 -14.17 -25.18
N PRO A 68 13.60 -13.58 -24.23
CA PRO A 68 13.02 -12.83 -23.13
C PRO A 68 12.00 -11.80 -23.61
N PHE A 69 10.84 -11.75 -22.98
CA PHE A 69 9.74 -10.88 -23.40
C PHE A 69 9.19 -10.05 -22.26
N LYS A 70 8.81 -8.80 -22.58
CA LYS A 70 8.16 -7.90 -21.64
C LYS A 70 6.71 -8.29 -21.48
N PHE A 71 6.21 -8.18 -20.25
CA PHE A 71 4.80 -8.27 -19.97
C PHE A 71 4.40 -7.22 -18.93
N ARG A 72 3.13 -6.84 -18.97
CA ARG A 72 2.55 -5.92 -17.97
C ARG A 72 2.04 -6.74 -16.79
N ILE A 73 2.55 -6.42 -15.61
CA ILE A 73 2.07 -6.98 -14.36
C ILE A 73 0.62 -6.53 -14.20
N THR A 74 -0.29 -7.49 -14.12
CA THR A 74 -1.66 -7.16 -13.72
C THR A 74 -1.62 -6.77 -12.25
N PRO A 75 -1.96 -5.52 -11.88
CA PRO A 75 -1.88 -5.08 -10.50
C PRO A 75 -2.73 -6.02 -9.65
N GLY A 76 -2.09 -6.68 -8.68
CA GLY A 76 -2.81 -7.55 -7.77
C GLY A 76 -3.88 -6.72 -7.06
N LYS A 77 -5.15 -7.15 -7.09
CA LYS A 77 -6.20 -6.58 -6.24
C LYS A 77 -5.80 -6.54 -4.76
N MET A 78 -4.79 -7.33 -4.38
CA MET A 78 -4.17 -7.47 -3.07
C MET A 78 -3.03 -6.49 -2.73
N GLU A 79 -2.35 -5.87 -3.70
CA GLU A 79 -1.26 -4.90 -3.42
C GLU A 79 -1.81 -3.65 -2.73
N ARG A 80 -2.97 -3.15 -3.20
CA ARG A 80 -3.73 -2.12 -2.47
C ARG A 80 -4.03 -2.57 -1.02
N ARG A 81 -4.38 -3.84 -0.80
CA ARG A 81 -4.76 -4.38 0.52
C ARG A 81 -3.57 -4.52 1.48
N ARG A 82 -2.35 -4.80 1.01
CA ARG A 82 -1.15 -4.90 1.86
C ARG A 82 -0.66 -3.53 2.35
N HIS A 83 -0.75 -2.49 1.51
CA HIS A 83 -0.49 -1.11 1.91
C HIS A 83 -1.54 -0.59 2.91
N ILE A 84 -2.81 -0.94 2.70
CA ILE A 84 -3.96 -0.62 3.58
C ILE A 84 -3.77 -1.15 5.01
N ARG A 85 -3.27 -2.39 5.21
CA ARG A 85 -3.00 -2.93 6.56
C ARG A 85 -1.86 -2.22 7.28
N LYS A 86 -0.83 -1.77 6.54
CA LYS A 86 0.32 -1.06 7.13
C LYS A 86 -0.06 0.27 7.77
N TYR A 87 -1.10 0.96 7.30
CA TYR A 87 -1.56 2.24 7.89
C TYR A 87 -2.75 2.09 8.85
N ALA A 88 -3.49 0.98 8.75
CA ALA A 88 -4.51 0.64 9.74
C ALA A 88 -3.91 0.19 11.08
N GLU A 89 -2.77 -0.52 11.04
CA GLU A 89 -2.10 -1.05 12.25
C GLU A 89 -0.76 -0.37 12.56
N GLY A 90 -0.01 0.12 11.57
CA GLY A 90 1.32 0.70 11.78
C GLY A 90 1.30 2.05 12.50
N GLN A 91 2.35 2.36 13.26
CA GLN A 91 2.48 3.63 13.96
C GLN A 91 2.87 4.73 12.97
N LEU A 92 1.93 5.61 12.62
CA LEU A 92 2.26 6.87 11.95
C LEU A 92 3.16 7.71 12.86
N GLY A 93 4.15 8.37 12.26
CA GLY A 93 4.98 9.35 12.96
C GLY A 93 4.13 10.45 13.62
N GLU A 94 4.69 11.16 14.59
CA GLU A 94 3.94 12.20 15.32
C GLU A 94 3.43 13.31 14.41
N ASP A 95 4.14 13.53 13.29
CA ASP A 95 3.85 14.48 12.22
C ASP A 95 2.65 14.08 11.35
N LYS A 96 2.29 12.79 11.33
CA LYS A 96 1.22 12.23 10.50
C LYS A 96 0.05 11.65 11.29
N SER A 97 0.15 11.68 12.62
CA SER A 97 -0.92 11.26 13.50
C SER A 97 -2.07 12.27 13.50
N PHE A 98 -3.30 11.80 13.64
CA PHE A 98 -4.43 12.68 13.88
C PHE A 98 -4.47 13.10 15.34
N TYR A 99 -4.86 14.33 15.61
CA TYR A 99 -5.02 14.83 16.97
C TYR A 99 -6.44 15.35 17.15
N PHE A 100 -7.21 14.67 18.00
CA PHE A 100 -8.51 15.17 18.42
C PHE A 100 -8.31 16.34 19.37
N ARG A 101 -8.67 17.54 18.89
CA ARG A 101 -8.58 18.82 19.59
C ARG A 101 -9.94 19.49 19.56
N GLY A 102 -10.55 19.63 20.74
CA GLY A 102 -11.76 20.43 20.88
C GLY A 102 -11.50 21.92 20.60
N PRO A 103 -12.55 22.73 20.43
CA PRO A 103 -12.42 24.17 20.15
C PRO A 103 -11.63 24.93 21.23
N ASP A 104 -11.74 24.50 22.49
CA ASP A 104 -10.99 25.04 23.63
C ASP A 104 -9.54 24.52 23.74
N CYS A 105 -9.09 23.64 22.83
CA CYS A 105 -7.79 22.96 22.85
C CYS A 105 -7.45 22.24 24.18
N LYS A 106 -8.46 21.94 25.02
CA LYS A 106 -8.29 21.22 26.30
C LYS A 106 -8.00 19.73 26.12
N LEU A 107 -8.43 19.17 25.00
CA LEU A 107 -8.22 17.77 24.63
C LEU A 107 -7.13 17.68 23.55
N ASN A 108 -6.19 16.74 23.69
CA ASN A 108 -5.16 16.47 22.67
C ASN A 108 -4.90 14.95 22.61
N LEU A 109 -5.88 14.21 22.10
CA LEU A 109 -5.76 12.75 21.96
C LEU A 109 -5.15 12.41 20.60
N ARG A 110 -4.05 11.67 20.62
CA ARG A 110 -3.33 11.25 19.41
C ARG A 110 -3.87 9.92 18.88
N ALA A 111 -4.29 9.91 17.62
CA ALA A 111 -4.58 8.71 16.85
C ALA A 111 -3.47 8.46 15.81
N GLN A 112 -2.65 7.45 16.06
CA GLN A 112 -1.49 7.10 15.22
C GLN A 112 -1.81 6.12 14.09
N ASN A 113 -3.05 5.63 13.99
CA ASN A 113 -3.54 4.75 12.95
C ASN A 113 -5.09 4.75 12.93
N LEU A 114 -5.70 4.11 11.94
CA LEU A 114 -7.16 4.07 11.81
C LEU A 114 -7.85 3.31 12.94
N ILE A 115 -7.23 2.26 13.50
CA ILE A 115 -7.81 1.50 14.62
C ILE A 115 -7.96 2.40 15.86
N LEU A 116 -6.88 3.12 16.22
CA LEU A 116 -6.89 4.03 17.36
C LEU A 116 -7.78 5.25 17.11
N PHE A 117 -7.85 5.73 15.85
CA PHE A 117 -8.81 6.76 15.47
C PHE A 117 -10.25 6.32 15.76
N THR A 118 -10.66 5.13 15.32
CA THR A 118 -12.01 4.59 15.55
C THR A 118 -12.30 4.41 17.04
N GLN A 119 -11.34 3.91 17.81
CA GLN A 119 -11.47 3.75 19.27
C GLN A 119 -11.63 5.09 20.00
N ILE A 120 -10.81 6.09 19.65
CA ILE A 120 -10.89 7.42 20.25
C ILE A 120 -12.18 8.11 19.84
N ALA A 121 -12.61 7.98 18.59
CA ALA A 121 -13.84 8.58 18.07
C ALA A 121 -15.08 8.21 18.90
N GLU A 122 -15.16 6.99 19.43
CA GLU A 122 -16.26 6.56 20.32
C GLU A 122 -16.33 7.32 21.65
N GLY A 123 -15.18 7.77 22.17
CA GLY A 123 -15.06 8.43 23.46
C GLY A 123 -14.97 9.96 23.41
N VAL A 124 -14.85 10.55 22.21
CA VAL A 124 -14.74 11.99 22.01
C VAL A 124 -16.13 12.64 22.09
N ASP A 125 -16.21 13.80 22.74
CA ASP A 125 -17.44 14.57 22.85
C ASP A 125 -17.91 15.12 21.49
N ASP A 126 -19.20 15.39 21.37
CA ASP A 126 -19.81 15.81 20.11
C ASP A 126 -19.30 17.17 19.62
N GLU A 127 -18.90 18.07 20.51
CA GLU A 127 -18.36 19.38 20.16
C GLU A 127 -16.98 19.24 19.50
N THR A 128 -16.08 18.45 20.09
CA THR A 128 -14.78 18.12 19.49
C THR A 128 -14.94 17.40 18.16
N TRP A 129 -15.89 16.46 18.05
CA TRP A 129 -16.13 15.74 16.80
C TRP A 129 -16.61 16.67 15.68
N LEU A 130 -17.59 17.53 15.95
CA LEU A 130 -18.14 18.48 14.97
C LEU A 130 -17.13 19.55 14.58
N PHE A 131 -16.27 19.98 15.52
CA PHE A 131 -15.22 20.96 15.25
C PHE A 131 -14.28 20.50 14.12
N HIS A 132 -13.88 19.22 14.13
CA HIS A 132 -13.07 18.63 13.06
C HIS A 132 -13.88 18.34 11.79
N LEU A 133 -15.15 17.90 11.95
CA LEU A 133 -16.04 17.62 10.82
C LEU A 133 -16.24 18.88 9.95
N GLN A 134 -16.49 20.03 10.58
CA GLN A 134 -16.71 21.31 9.89
C GLN A 134 -15.46 21.86 9.20
N GLN A 135 -14.27 21.49 9.68
CA GLN A 135 -12.99 21.92 9.12
C GLN A 135 -12.46 21.00 8.02
N HIS A 136 -13.18 19.92 7.72
CA HIS A 136 -12.74 18.88 6.78
C HIS A 136 -11.43 18.18 7.19
N ASP A 137 -11.20 18.06 8.50
CA ASP A 137 -9.96 17.50 9.02
C ASP A 137 -9.87 15.99 8.79
N TYR A 138 -10.99 15.27 8.78
CA TYR A 138 -10.99 13.82 8.59
C TYR A 138 -10.65 13.46 7.15
N SER A 139 -11.33 14.05 6.17
CA SER A 139 -11.03 13.82 4.76
C SER A 139 -9.60 14.23 4.40
N ARG A 140 -9.11 15.36 4.93
CA ARG A 140 -7.71 15.79 4.76
C ARG A 140 -6.74 14.77 5.34
N TRP A 141 -6.97 14.30 6.56
CA TRP A 141 -6.09 13.31 7.18
C TRP A 141 -6.07 11.98 6.43
N PHE A 142 -7.23 11.50 5.96
CA PHE A 142 -7.32 10.29 5.16
C PHE A 142 -6.56 10.42 3.82
N ARG A 143 -6.61 11.59 3.19
CA ARG A 143 -5.89 11.87 1.94
C ARG A 143 -4.38 12.01 2.17
N ASP A 144 -3.97 12.78 3.17
CA ASP A 144 -2.59 13.20 3.33
C ASP A 144 -1.73 12.21 4.12
N ALA A 145 -2.27 11.64 5.20
CA ALA A 145 -1.53 10.74 6.08
C ALA A 145 -1.79 9.26 5.75
N ILE A 146 -3.05 8.88 5.55
CA ILE A 146 -3.43 7.48 5.26
C ILE A 146 -3.21 7.13 3.79
N LYS A 147 -3.23 8.12 2.89
CA LYS A 147 -3.11 7.93 1.44
C LYS A 147 -4.22 7.06 0.84
N ASP A 148 -5.44 7.14 1.39
CA ASP A 148 -6.62 6.48 0.82
C ASP A 148 -7.59 7.53 0.27
N GLU A 149 -7.45 7.84 -1.01
CA GLU A 149 -8.33 8.77 -1.73
C GLU A 149 -9.80 8.33 -1.68
N GLY A 150 -10.07 7.02 -1.70
CA GLY A 150 -11.44 6.52 -1.69
C GLY A 150 -12.13 6.72 -0.34
N LEU A 151 -11.38 6.57 0.76
CA LEU A 151 -11.89 6.89 2.09
C LEU A 151 -12.00 8.40 2.29
N ALA A 152 -11.03 9.17 1.80
CA ALA A 152 -11.04 10.63 1.87
C ALA A 152 -12.26 11.23 1.17
N ASP A 153 -12.56 10.78 -0.05
CA ASP A 153 -13.70 11.27 -0.82
C ASP A 153 -15.03 10.92 -0.14
N GLU A 154 -15.16 9.71 0.42
CA GLU A 154 -16.36 9.29 1.15
C GLU A 154 -16.56 10.13 2.43
N ALA A 155 -15.48 10.37 3.19
CA ALA A 155 -15.50 11.25 4.36
C ALA A 155 -15.84 12.70 4.00
N GLU A 156 -15.30 13.23 2.90
CA GLU A 156 -15.59 14.58 2.42
C GLU A 156 -17.08 14.75 2.08
N GLN A 157 -17.73 13.71 1.53
CA GLN A 157 -19.18 13.72 1.28
C GLN A 157 -20.00 13.71 2.56
N ILE A 158 -19.50 13.10 3.65
CA ILE A 158 -20.15 13.12 4.96
C ILE A 158 -20.00 14.50 5.59
N GLU A 159 -18.79 15.06 5.57
CA GLU A 159 -18.49 16.40 6.11
C GLU A 159 -19.31 17.52 5.45
N LYS A 160 -19.61 17.40 4.15
CA LYS A 160 -20.45 18.38 3.42
C LYS A 160 -21.92 18.36 3.81
N ARG A 161 -22.40 17.35 4.53
CA ARG A 161 -23.81 17.24 4.95
C ARG A 161 -24.03 18.05 6.23
N ALA A 162 -24.39 19.32 6.06
CA ALA A 162 -24.57 20.29 7.14
C ALA A 162 -25.64 19.93 8.20
N TYR A 163 -26.46 18.89 7.98
CA TYR A 163 -27.54 18.49 8.88
C TYR A 163 -27.25 17.20 9.67
N LEU A 164 -26.09 16.57 9.48
CA LEU A 164 -25.76 15.36 10.25
C LEU A 164 -25.41 15.72 11.70
N SER A 165 -25.97 14.95 12.62
CA SER A 165 -25.52 14.99 14.02
C SER A 165 -24.10 14.42 14.16
N ALA A 166 -23.47 14.72 15.30
CA ALA A 166 -22.16 14.16 15.63
C ALA A 166 -22.18 12.63 15.63
N GLY A 167 -23.22 12.02 16.23
CA GLY A 167 -23.40 10.56 16.24
C GLY A 167 -23.54 9.97 14.83
N GLU A 168 -24.42 10.53 14.00
CA GLU A 168 -24.65 9.99 12.64
C GLU A 168 -23.40 10.13 11.75
N SER A 169 -22.72 11.28 11.79
CA SER A 169 -21.49 11.48 11.01
C SER A 169 -20.36 10.57 11.51
N ARG A 170 -20.26 10.34 12.82
CA ARG A 170 -19.32 9.40 13.43
C ARG A 170 -19.56 7.98 12.97
N ASP A 171 -20.81 7.51 13.05
CA ASP A 171 -21.15 6.15 12.63
C ASP A 171 -20.90 5.93 11.13
N LEU A 172 -21.20 6.91 10.28
CA LEU A 172 -20.93 6.83 8.84
C LEU A 172 -19.42 6.76 8.53
N ILE A 173 -18.60 7.58 9.20
CA ILE A 173 -17.14 7.53 9.01
C ILE A 173 -16.57 6.20 9.51
N LYS A 174 -17.05 5.72 10.67
CA LYS A 174 -16.65 4.41 11.20
C LYS A 174 -17.02 3.28 10.24
N GLU A 175 -18.25 3.27 9.72
CA GLU A 175 -18.70 2.25 8.76
C GLU A 175 -17.85 2.28 7.48
N ALA A 176 -17.50 3.46 6.97
CA ALA A 176 -16.63 3.62 5.81
C ALA A 176 -15.23 3.05 6.07
N ILE A 177 -14.66 3.29 7.25
CA ILE A 177 -13.40 2.68 7.69
C ILE A 177 -13.57 1.17 7.79
N GLU A 178 -14.62 0.68 8.45
CA GLU A 178 -14.79 -0.73 8.72
C GLU A 178 -14.96 -1.56 7.44
N ARG A 179 -15.77 -1.04 6.51
CA ARG A 179 -16.01 -1.64 5.20
C ARG A 179 -14.73 -1.81 4.39
N ARG A 180 -13.77 -0.92 4.58
CA ARG A 180 -12.49 -0.91 3.85
C ARG A 180 -11.37 -1.65 4.58
N TYR A 181 -11.39 -1.67 5.92
CA TYR A 181 -10.23 -2.07 6.73
C TYR A 181 -10.48 -3.19 7.76
N THR A 182 -11.71 -3.44 8.24
CA THR A 182 -11.97 -4.48 9.27
C THR A 182 -12.89 -5.61 8.84
N LEU A 183 -13.64 -5.52 7.74
CA LEU A 183 -14.38 -6.68 7.25
C LEU A 183 -13.42 -7.79 6.76
N PRO A 184 -13.48 -9.01 7.36
CA PRO A 184 -12.78 -10.17 6.81
C PRO A 184 -13.45 -10.54 5.48
N ALA A 185 -12.67 -10.56 4.40
CA ALA A 185 -13.06 -11.18 3.15
C ALA A 185 -12.71 -12.68 3.18
#